data_AF-A0A7C6S2B7-F1
#
_entry.id   AF-A0A7C6S2B7-F1
#
_cell.length_a   1.000
_cell.length_b   1.000
_cell.length_c   1.000
_cell.angle_alpha   90.00
_cell.angle_beta   90.00
_cell.angle_gamma   90.00
#
_symmetry.space_group_name_H-M   'P 1'
#
loop_
_entity.id
_entity.type
_entity.pdbx_description
1 polymer ?
#
loop_
_entity_poly.entity_id
_entity_poly.type
_entity_poly.pdbx_seq_one_letter_code
_entity_poly.pdbx_strand_id
1 'polypeptide(L)'
;MQKSAVDVVNNHAAARLIPVYNLRAVGGLKALLESDRRQHILGEIKLLNMPSCDGAIYAWDDGMYPLLVGENIVAYKQLHSMGNLVKGEMYLVEFYLEGDHFLMIRYVQWEEMGETLRLVSYNKRYPDSVIPVSAVMAIAYVMAIVDIKTII
;
A
#
# COMPACT_ATOMS: atom_id res chain seq x y z
N MET A 1 -41.35 4.29 23.91
CA MET A 1 -40.82 5.46 23.16
C MET A 1 -40.36 4.99 21.80
N GLN A 2 -41.11 5.39 20.78
CA GLN A 2 -40.97 5.01 19.38
C GLN A 2 -39.78 5.78 18.79
N LYS A 3 -38.74 5.08 18.31
CA LYS A 3 -37.67 5.73 17.55
C LYS A 3 -38.29 6.29 16.27
N SER A 4 -38.24 7.61 16.12
CA SER A 4 -38.71 8.29 14.91
C SER A 4 -37.84 7.87 13.72
N ALA A 5 -38.46 7.71 12.55
CA ALA A 5 -37.82 7.29 11.30
C ALA A 5 -36.76 8.27 10.76
N VAL A 6 -36.48 9.36 11.47
CA VAL A 6 -35.54 10.43 11.09
C VAL A 6 -34.09 10.09 11.46
N ASP A 7 -33.86 9.18 12.41
CA ASP A 7 -32.49 8.78 12.82
C ASP A 7 -31.83 7.73 11.91
N VAL A 8 -32.55 7.22 10.90
CA VAL A 8 -32.03 6.23 9.93
C VAL A 8 -31.38 6.91 8.71
N VAL A 9 -31.55 8.22 8.54
CA VAL A 9 -31.19 8.92 7.28
C VAL A 9 -29.85 9.69 7.33
N ASN A 10 -29.23 9.87 8.50
CA ASN A 10 -28.03 10.69 8.66
C ASN A 10 -26.75 9.91 9.04
N ASN A 11 -26.53 8.74 8.45
CA ASN A 11 -25.21 8.10 8.49
C ASN A 11 -24.47 8.41 7.17
N HIS A 12 -24.10 9.67 6.94
CA HIS A 12 -23.25 10.01 5.81
C HIS A 12 -21.91 9.32 5.98
N ALA A 13 -21.59 8.40 5.07
CA ALA A 13 -20.29 7.77 4.96
C ALA A 13 -19.18 8.82 5.06
N ALA A 14 -18.32 8.71 6.07
CA ALA A 14 -17.20 9.65 6.24
C ALA A 14 -16.29 9.56 5.02
N ALA A 15 -16.17 10.66 4.28
CA ALA A 15 -15.29 10.75 3.14
C ALA A 15 -13.88 11.18 3.58
N ARG A 16 -12.85 10.55 3.03
CA ARG A 16 -11.45 10.92 3.25
C ARG A 16 -10.83 11.42 1.96
N LEU A 17 -10.16 12.57 2.03
CA LEU A 17 -9.22 13.03 1.02
C LEU A 17 -7.88 12.35 1.28
N ILE A 18 -7.34 11.71 0.25
CA ILE A 18 -6.10 10.95 0.34
C ILE A 18 -5.12 11.54 -0.68
N PRO A 19 -3.98 12.10 -0.25
CA PRO A 19 -2.99 12.64 -1.16
C PRO A 19 -2.33 11.52 -1.96
N VAL A 20 -2.17 11.73 -3.25
CA VAL A 20 -1.44 10.85 -4.17
C VAL A 20 -0.02 11.40 -4.33
N TYR A 21 0.99 10.63 -3.94
CA TYR A 21 2.39 11.06 -3.93
C TYR A 21 3.16 10.57 -5.15
N ASN A 22 4.14 11.36 -5.59
CA ASN A 22 5.11 10.99 -6.63
C ASN A 22 6.27 10.18 -6.04
N LEU A 23 6.05 8.88 -5.82
CA LEU A 23 7.05 7.98 -5.23
C LEU A 23 8.40 8.00 -5.96
N ARG A 24 8.37 8.08 -7.30
CA ARG A 24 9.58 8.10 -8.13
C ARG A 24 10.41 9.38 -7.91
N ALA A 25 9.75 10.53 -7.77
CA ALA A 25 10.44 11.79 -7.53
C ALA A 25 11.11 11.85 -6.15
N VAL A 26 10.60 11.12 -5.16
CA VAL A 26 11.20 11.05 -3.82
C VAL A 26 12.34 10.03 -3.72
N GLY A 27 12.38 9.06 -4.65
CA GLY A 27 13.44 8.05 -4.70
C GLY A 27 13.19 6.81 -3.84
N GLY A 28 11.94 6.56 -3.41
CA GLY A 28 11.59 5.34 -2.66
C GLY A 28 10.52 5.58 -1.59
N LEU A 29 10.05 4.48 -1.00
CA LEU A 29 9.07 4.49 0.08
C LEU A 29 9.68 5.03 1.38
N LYS A 30 10.87 4.60 1.78
CA LYS A 30 11.55 5.09 2.99
C LYS A 30 11.73 6.60 2.92
N ALA A 31 12.27 7.09 1.81
CA ALA A 31 12.45 8.53 1.58
C ALA A 31 11.12 9.29 1.60
N LEU A 32 10.05 8.74 1.01
CA LEU A 32 8.70 9.31 1.10
C LEU A 32 8.18 9.37 2.54
N LEU A 33 8.38 8.33 3.33
CA LEU A 33 7.84 8.26 4.69
C LEU A 33 8.59 9.18 5.68
N GLU A 34 9.87 9.45 5.42
CA GLU A 34 10.76 10.27 6.26
C GLU A 34 10.82 11.75 5.86
N SER A 35 10.35 12.11 4.66
CA SER A 35 10.38 13.50 4.14
C SER A 35 9.12 14.31 4.46
N ASP A 36 9.15 15.62 4.18
CA ASP A 36 7.95 16.46 4.11
C ASP A 36 7.15 16.13 2.84
N ARG A 37 6.32 15.09 2.95
CA ARG A 37 5.50 14.51 1.87
C ARG A 37 4.67 15.53 1.07
N ARG A 38 4.35 16.68 1.67
CA ARG A 38 3.57 17.75 1.04
C ARG A 38 4.20 18.27 -0.25
N GLN A 39 5.52 18.24 -0.35
CA GLN A 39 6.26 18.69 -1.54
C GLN A 39 6.18 17.70 -2.71
N HIS A 40 5.62 16.51 -2.48
CA HIS A 40 5.60 15.41 -3.43
C HIS A 40 4.18 14.99 -3.83
N ILE A 41 3.17 15.82 -3.52
CA ILE A 41 1.78 15.56 -3.87
C ILE A 41 1.56 15.81 -5.38
N LEU A 42 1.02 14.82 -6.08
CA LEU A 42 0.54 14.91 -7.46
C LEU A 42 -0.92 15.37 -7.54
N GLY A 43 -1.71 15.03 -6.53
CA GLY A 43 -3.14 15.33 -6.46
C GLY A 43 -3.80 14.61 -5.28
N GLU A 44 -5.12 14.53 -5.27
CA GLU A 44 -5.88 13.87 -4.20
C GLU A 44 -7.02 13.01 -4.78
N ILE A 45 -7.33 11.91 -4.10
CA ILE A 45 -8.52 11.11 -4.34
C ILE A 45 -9.46 11.19 -3.13
N LYS A 46 -10.77 11.15 -3.36
CA LYS A 46 -11.78 11.15 -2.30
C LYS A 46 -12.46 9.79 -2.22
N LEU A 47 -12.24 9.06 -1.12
CA LEU A 47 -12.83 7.73 -0.89
C LEU A 47 -13.80 7.76 0.29
N LEU A 48 -14.96 7.12 0.13
CA LEU A 48 -15.98 6.97 1.18
C LEU A 48 -15.67 5.76 2.05
N ASN A 49 -15.94 5.86 3.37
CA ASN A 49 -15.77 4.77 4.34
C ASN A 49 -14.36 4.17 4.40
N MET A 50 -13.35 4.86 3.86
CA MET A 50 -11.97 4.42 3.91
C MET A 50 -11.45 4.57 5.34
N PRO A 51 -10.75 3.59 5.95
CA PRO A 51 -10.08 3.78 7.24
C PRO A 51 -8.95 4.83 7.16
N SER A 52 -8.26 5.11 8.27
CA SER A 52 -7.11 6.04 8.25
C SER A 52 -6.06 5.52 7.27
N CYS A 53 -5.62 6.38 6.36
CA CYS A 53 -4.66 6.09 5.30
C CYS A 53 -3.64 7.23 5.27
N ASP A 54 -2.36 6.91 5.04
CA ASP A 54 -1.28 7.90 5.10
C ASP A 54 -0.99 8.54 3.73
N GLY A 55 -1.52 7.93 2.67
CA GLY A 55 -1.41 8.41 1.29
C GLY A 55 -1.73 7.34 0.27
N ALA A 56 -1.59 7.72 -0.98
CA ALA A 56 -1.68 6.83 -2.11
C ALA A 56 -0.54 7.08 -3.10
N ILE A 57 -0.27 6.12 -3.97
CA ILE A 57 0.77 6.17 -5.01
C ILE A 57 0.28 5.43 -6.25
N TYR A 58 0.87 5.71 -7.41
CA TYR A 58 0.70 4.84 -8.58
C TYR A 58 1.49 3.54 -8.39
N ALA A 59 0.90 2.41 -8.76
CA ALA A 59 1.60 1.14 -8.87
C ALA A 59 2.61 1.15 -10.03
N TRP A 60 3.55 0.21 -10.04
CA TRP A 60 4.55 0.10 -11.11
C TRP A 60 5.00 -1.34 -11.38
N ASP A 61 4.51 -2.31 -10.61
CA ASP A 61 5.11 -3.63 -10.47
C ASP A 61 4.22 -4.72 -11.09
N ASP A 62 4.77 -5.47 -12.05
CA ASP A 62 4.08 -6.53 -12.79
C ASP A 62 3.91 -7.82 -11.99
N GLY A 63 4.59 -7.98 -10.85
CA GLY A 63 4.48 -9.20 -10.04
C GLY A 63 3.09 -9.41 -9.45
N MET A 64 2.22 -8.41 -9.54
CA MET A 64 0.83 -8.48 -9.10
C MET A 64 -0.19 -8.52 -10.26
N TYR A 65 0.25 -8.55 -11.52
CA TYR A 65 -0.64 -8.62 -12.68
C TYR A 65 -1.46 -9.94 -12.73
N PRO A 66 -2.74 -9.93 -13.16
CA PRO A 66 -3.55 -8.76 -13.54
C PRO A 66 -4.28 -8.06 -12.38
N LEU A 67 -4.09 -8.50 -11.13
CA LEU A 67 -4.79 -7.92 -9.97
C LEU A 67 -4.43 -6.45 -9.75
N LEU A 68 -3.17 -6.10 -10.00
CA LEU A 68 -2.66 -4.75 -9.93
C LEU A 68 -1.84 -4.45 -11.18
N VAL A 69 -2.13 -3.32 -11.82
CA VAL A 69 -1.44 -2.82 -13.01
C VAL A 69 -0.86 -1.43 -12.74
N GLY A 70 0.14 -0.99 -13.52
CA GLY A 70 0.86 0.27 -13.28
C GLY A 70 0.01 1.54 -13.32
N GLU A 71 -1.19 1.49 -13.90
CA GLU A 71 -2.13 2.61 -13.91
C GLU A 71 -2.98 2.70 -12.63
N ASN A 72 -2.97 1.65 -11.79
CA ASN A 72 -3.73 1.65 -10.55
C ASN A 72 -3.12 2.55 -9.49
N ILE A 73 -3.98 3.14 -8.67
CA ILE A 73 -3.59 3.90 -7.49
C ILE A 73 -3.75 3.01 -6.26
N VAL A 74 -2.69 2.90 -5.46
CA VAL A 74 -2.62 2.09 -4.24
C VAL A 74 -2.64 3.00 -3.03
N ALA A 75 -3.70 2.93 -2.24
CA ALA A 75 -3.80 3.60 -0.96
C ALA A 75 -3.11 2.75 0.13
N TYR A 76 -2.30 3.39 0.97
CA TYR A 76 -1.46 2.67 1.93
C TYR A 76 -1.50 3.25 3.35
N LYS A 77 -1.13 2.41 4.32
CA LYS A 77 -0.86 2.78 5.71
C LYS A 77 0.56 2.39 6.08
N GLN A 78 1.37 3.34 6.52
CA GLN A 78 2.72 3.05 7.01
C GLN A 78 2.65 2.11 8.21
N LEU A 79 3.55 1.12 8.22
CA LEU A 79 3.80 0.30 9.40
C LEU A 79 5.02 0.85 10.13
N HIS A 80 4.88 1.05 11.43
CA HIS A 80 5.97 1.47 12.32
C HIS A 80 6.66 0.31 13.03
N SER A 81 6.08 -0.89 12.95
CA SER A 81 6.65 -2.10 13.54
C SER A 81 6.27 -3.29 12.67
N MET A 82 7.24 -4.17 12.46
CA MET A 82 7.03 -5.45 11.78
C MET A 82 6.01 -6.31 12.52
N GLY A 83 5.91 -6.22 13.86
CA GLY A 83 4.92 -6.95 14.65
C GLY A 83 3.45 -6.65 14.30
N ASN A 84 3.18 -5.58 13.55
CA ASN A 84 1.84 -5.22 13.07
C ASN A 84 1.50 -5.83 11.70
N LEU A 85 2.38 -6.64 11.11
CA LEU A 85 2.12 -7.30 9.84
C LEU A 85 1.08 -8.40 10.01
N VAL A 86 0.08 -8.38 9.14
CA VAL A 86 -0.98 -9.37 9.04
C VAL A 86 -0.59 -10.35 7.95
N LYS A 87 -0.38 -11.62 8.33
CA LYS A 87 0.14 -12.65 7.43
C LYS A 87 -0.79 -12.85 6.24
N GLY A 88 -0.22 -12.85 5.03
CA GLY A 88 -0.93 -13.10 3.79
C GLY A 88 -1.53 -11.86 3.15
N GLU A 89 -1.43 -10.70 3.79
CA GLU A 89 -1.90 -9.44 3.24
C GLU A 89 -0.88 -8.77 2.31
N MET A 90 -1.32 -7.78 1.54
CA MET A 90 -0.50 -7.08 0.56
C MET A 90 0.19 -5.85 1.17
N TYR A 91 1.47 -5.67 0.84
CA TYR A 91 2.30 -4.57 1.32
C TYR A 91 3.13 -3.95 0.20
N LEU A 92 3.38 -2.65 0.33
CA LEU A 92 4.52 -1.97 -0.25
C LEU A 92 5.74 -2.30 0.60
N VAL A 93 6.78 -2.86 0.00
CA VAL A 93 8.01 -3.26 0.70
C VAL A 93 9.20 -2.66 -0.02
N GLU A 94 9.96 -1.84 0.69
CA GLU A 94 11.29 -1.41 0.28
C GLU A 94 12.32 -2.16 1.11
N PHE A 95 13.34 -2.72 0.45
CA PHE A 95 14.38 -3.49 1.10
C PHE A 95 15.71 -3.38 0.36
N TYR A 96 16.80 -3.64 1.08
CA TYR A 96 18.15 -3.64 0.53
C TYR A 96 18.73 -5.06 0.59
N LEU A 97 19.14 -5.59 -0.56
CA LEU A 97 19.67 -6.94 -0.67
C LEU A 97 20.84 -6.96 -1.65
N GLU A 98 21.95 -7.56 -1.24
CA GLU A 98 23.13 -7.80 -2.09
C GLU A 98 23.73 -6.56 -2.81
N GLY A 99 23.54 -5.36 -2.27
CA GLY A 99 24.06 -4.13 -2.89
C GLY A 99 23.00 -3.27 -3.58
N ASP A 100 21.80 -3.82 -3.77
CA ASP A 100 20.75 -3.21 -4.55
C ASP A 100 19.52 -2.85 -3.70
N HIS A 101 18.87 -1.75 -4.09
CA HIS A 101 17.60 -1.30 -3.52
C HIS A 101 16.43 -1.87 -4.32
N PHE A 102 15.49 -2.49 -3.63
CA PHE A 102 14.29 -3.04 -4.21
C PHE A 102 13.06 -2.39 -3.63
N LEU A 103 12.07 -2.18 -4.49
CA LEU A 103 10.76 -1.66 -4.11
C LEU A 103 9.69 -2.47 -4.84
N MET A 104 8.83 -3.14 -4.07
CA MET A 104 7.85 -4.11 -4.60
C MET A 104 6.48 -3.98 -3.93
N ILE A 105 5.44 -4.44 -4.62
CA ILE A 105 4.10 -4.64 -4.05
C ILE A 105 3.82 -6.14 -4.01
N ARG A 106 3.75 -6.75 -2.84
CA ARG A 106 3.63 -8.23 -2.72
C ARG A 106 2.71 -8.62 -1.58
N TYR A 107 2.15 -9.83 -1.66
CA TYR A 107 1.63 -10.47 -0.46
C TYR A 107 2.80 -10.82 0.45
N VAL A 108 2.70 -10.53 1.75
CA VAL A 108 3.78 -10.77 2.70
C VAL A 108 3.38 -11.82 3.71
N GLN A 109 4.25 -12.81 3.89
CA GLN A 109 4.08 -13.88 4.85
C GLN A 109 5.33 -14.02 5.71
N TRP A 110 5.14 -14.25 7.00
CA TRP A 110 6.20 -14.72 7.87
C TRP A 110 6.50 -16.18 7.59
N GLU A 111 7.80 -16.47 7.50
CA GLU A 111 8.36 -17.83 7.58
C GLU A 111 8.52 -18.29 9.03
N GLU A 112 9.01 -19.52 9.23
CA GLU A 112 9.28 -20.07 10.56
C GLU A 112 10.20 -19.14 11.38
N MET A 113 9.84 -18.93 12.65
CA MET A 113 10.53 -18.07 13.64
C MET A 113 10.49 -16.55 13.38
N GLY A 114 9.91 -16.07 12.27
CA GLY A 114 9.67 -14.63 12.05
C GLY A 114 10.90 -13.80 11.68
N GLU A 115 12.02 -14.44 11.35
CA GLU A 115 13.27 -13.78 10.95
C GLU A 115 13.31 -13.41 9.46
N THR A 116 12.49 -14.08 8.65
CA THR A 116 12.41 -13.87 7.21
C THR A 116 10.98 -13.62 6.75
N LEU A 117 10.85 -12.82 5.70
CA LEU A 117 9.61 -12.56 4.99
C LEU A 117 9.64 -13.26 3.64
N ARG A 118 8.56 -13.98 3.33
CA ARG A 118 8.26 -14.41 1.98
C ARG A 118 7.39 -13.35 1.31
N LEU A 119 7.90 -12.80 0.21
CA LEU A 119 7.21 -11.89 -0.69
C LEU A 119 6.60 -12.71 -1.84
N VAL A 120 5.30 -12.90 -1.80
CA VAL A 120 4.57 -13.77 -2.72
C VAL A 120 3.99 -12.97 -3.87
N SER A 121 4.27 -13.43 -5.09
CA SER A 121 3.76 -12.83 -6.33
C SER A 121 2.39 -13.39 -6.70
N TYR A 122 1.45 -12.53 -7.08
CA TYR A 122 0.19 -12.99 -7.67
C TYR A 122 0.42 -13.51 -9.11
N ASN A 123 1.25 -12.80 -9.88
CA ASN A 123 1.64 -13.17 -11.22
C ASN A 123 2.64 -14.34 -11.18
N LYS A 124 2.20 -15.54 -11.58
CA LYS A 124 3.01 -16.78 -11.53
C LYS A 124 4.25 -16.80 -12.43
N ARG A 125 4.41 -15.80 -13.31
CA ARG A 125 5.65 -15.62 -14.08
C ARG A 125 6.79 -15.07 -13.24
N TYR A 126 6.48 -14.42 -12.12
CA TYR A 126 7.45 -13.89 -11.17
C TYR A 126 7.57 -14.84 -9.98
N PRO A 127 8.78 -15.30 -9.64
CA PRO A 127 8.97 -16.17 -8.48
C PRO A 127 8.70 -15.40 -7.19
N ASP A 128 8.39 -16.16 -6.14
CA ASP A 128 8.37 -15.62 -4.78
C ASP A 128 9.80 -15.31 -4.34
N SER A 129 9.96 -14.26 -3.52
CA SER A 129 11.25 -13.89 -2.94
C SER A 129 11.23 -14.13 -1.44
N VAL A 130 12.37 -14.52 -0.86
CA VAL A 130 12.54 -14.65 0.60
C VAL A 130 13.63 -13.68 1.01
N ILE A 131 13.32 -12.79 1.95
CA ILE A 131 14.26 -11.78 2.44
C ILE A 131 14.33 -11.81 3.97
N PRO A 132 15.48 -11.49 4.57
CA PRO A 132 15.55 -11.30 6.02
C PRO A 132 14.76 -10.06 6.41
N VAL A 133 14.08 -10.09 7.56
CA VAL A 133 13.35 -8.93 8.10
C VAL A 133 14.30 -7.73 8.27
N SER A 134 15.56 -7.97 8.61
CA SER A 134 16.59 -6.94 8.76
C SER A 134 16.94 -6.21 7.46
N ALA A 135 16.61 -6.75 6.29
CA ALA A 135 16.79 -6.08 5.01
C ALA A 135 15.69 -5.04 4.72
N VAL A 136 14.54 -5.10 5.42
CA VAL A 136 13.42 -4.21 5.18
C VAL A 136 13.76 -2.80 5.64
N MET A 137 13.70 -1.86 4.69
CA MET A 137 13.98 -0.44 4.89
C MET A 137 12.73 0.34 5.25
N ALA A 138 11.61 0.01 4.60
CA ALA A 138 10.30 0.58 4.85
C ALA A 138 9.20 -0.38 4.40
N ILE A 139 8.06 -0.34 5.09
CA ILE A 139 6.90 -1.17 4.76
C ILE A 139 5.60 -0.43 5.02
N ALA A 140 4.62 -0.61 4.13
CA ALA A 140 3.29 -0.04 4.27
C ALA A 140 2.22 -1.04 3.80
N TYR A 141 1.14 -1.15 4.56
CA TYR A 141 -0.02 -2.00 4.26
C TYR A 141 -0.81 -1.42 3.10
N VAL A 142 -1.08 -2.25 2.09
CA VAL A 142 -1.97 -1.88 0.98
C VAL A 142 -3.41 -2.00 1.45
N MET A 143 -4.08 -0.87 1.54
CA MET A 143 -5.45 -0.79 2.06
C MET A 143 -6.51 -0.88 0.97
N ALA A 144 -6.23 -0.33 -0.21
CA ALA A 144 -7.14 -0.31 -1.33
C ALA A 144 -6.39 -0.13 -2.65
N ILE A 145 -6.98 -0.68 -3.71
CA ILE A 145 -6.56 -0.49 -5.10
C ILE A 145 -7.69 0.27 -5.79
N VAL A 146 -7.37 1.41 -6.38
CA VAL A 146 -8.29 2.21 -7.20
C VAL A 146 -7.90 2.02 -8.65
N ASP A 147 -8.79 1.37 -9.40
CA ASP A 147 -8.67 1.18 -10.83
C ASP A 147 -9.50 2.23 -11.56
N ILE A 148 -8.88 2.93 -12.51
CA ILE A 148 -9.53 3.97 -13.30
C ILE A 148 -9.38 3.55 -14.76
N LYS A 149 -10.51 3.24 -15.40
CA LYS A 149 -10.54 2.89 -16.81
C LYS A 149 -11.10 4.03 -17.63
N THR A 150 -10.34 4.46 -18.62
CA THR A 150 -10.86 5.34 -19.66
C THR A 150 -11.58 4.46 -20.68
N ILE A 151 -12.87 4.72 -20.90
CA ILE A 151 -13.65 4.09 -21.97
C ILE A 151 -13.75 5.12 -23.08
N ILE A 152 -13.25 4.78 -24.27
CA ILE A 152 -13.41 5.54 -25.51
C ILE A 152 -14.43 4.88 -26.42
#